data_AF-A0A178DRT0-F1
#
_entry.id   AF-A0A178DRT0-F1
#
_cell.length_a   1.000
_cell.length_b   1.000
_cell.length_c   1.000
_cell.angle_alpha   90.00
_cell.angle_beta   90.00
_cell.angle_gamma   90.00
#
_symmetry.space_group_name_H-M   'P 1'
#
loop_
_entity.id
_entity.type
_entity.pdbx_description
1 polymer ?
#
loop_
_entity_poly.entity_id
_entity_poly.type
_entity_poly.pdbx_seq_one_letter_code
_entity_poly.pdbx_strand_id
1 'polypeptide(L)'
;MADPLYDLLVPYFDAHDANLHPSPRDALTNAYLARLTTLPLAALTSSEPQALSQSSQSTLRSLQALAKRSHKSIITSTDHLSHLRDSLQHIAHDAATIHAELPRLEPTTQSFADKYNKNAENAILDRRRKAMLLARNMDRVSDVLDLPTLLSSAIASSTANAQAGTSTASSNANYASALDLYAHIKRLHTLYPNSQLISSLSSQAEQEMKTMTTNLITSLQSHGIKLAGAMRTIGWLRRVAPELDESWSAKQTSMGSGEGSLGALFLVSRLYSLELMLSALDPLRELADHETERGLRQTPQKSDAVWSAGQQTEKYLKKYLEVFREQSFAIISMYKSIFPSALPAPAPTDDDATAQPPAKPTHAANPLQPIPSALATFPLHLVDILFETLRTYLPNVQDRSARDSLLTQVLYCAGSLGRLGADF
;
A
#
# COMPACT_ATOMS: atom_id res chain seq x y z
N MET A 1 47.97 -89.21 46.87
CA MET A 1 49.04 -90.20 46.66
C MET A 1 48.60 -91.02 45.48
N ALA A 2 49.45 -91.17 44.46
CA ALA A 2 49.10 -91.96 43.28
C ALA A 2 48.85 -93.41 43.72
N ASP A 3 47.85 -94.04 43.11
CA ASP A 3 47.47 -95.42 43.38
C ASP A 3 48.69 -96.33 43.09
N PRO A 4 49.15 -97.24 43.97
CA PRO A 4 50.36 -98.05 43.74
C PRO A 4 50.30 -98.89 42.45
N LEU A 5 49.09 -99.14 41.93
CA LEU A 5 48.87 -99.81 40.66
C LEU A 5 49.13 -98.90 39.45
N TYR A 6 48.90 -97.60 39.59
CA TYR A 6 49.26 -96.60 38.58
C TYR A 6 50.77 -96.58 38.38
N ASP A 7 51.56 -96.46 39.45
CA ASP A 7 53.03 -96.46 39.40
C ASP A 7 53.61 -97.75 38.79
N LEU A 8 52.91 -98.88 38.92
CA LEU A 8 53.29 -100.17 38.32
C LEU A 8 52.96 -100.27 36.82
N LEU A 9 51.97 -99.51 36.35
CA LEU A 9 51.54 -99.46 34.94
C LEU A 9 52.25 -98.36 34.13
N VAL A 10 52.84 -97.35 34.78
CA VAL A 10 53.63 -96.27 34.15
C VAL A 10 54.62 -96.78 33.08
N PRO A 11 55.45 -97.82 33.33
CA PRO A 11 56.42 -98.30 32.35
C PRO A 11 55.78 -98.89 31.08
N TYR A 12 54.52 -99.34 31.17
CA TYR A 12 53.79 -99.94 30.05
C TYR A 12 53.02 -98.91 29.22
N PHE A 13 52.64 -97.77 29.81
CA PHE A 13 52.08 -96.62 29.09
C PHE A 13 53.13 -95.96 28.20
N ASP A 14 54.36 -95.82 28.70
CA ASP A 14 55.49 -95.25 27.94
C ASP A 14 55.91 -96.15 26.76
N ALA A 15 55.67 -97.46 26.82
CA ALA A 15 56.01 -98.41 25.76
C ALA A 15 55.02 -98.42 24.58
N HIS A 16 53.78 -97.93 24.75
CA HIS A 16 52.73 -98.00 23.73
C HIS A 16 52.34 -96.66 23.11
N ASP A 17 52.53 -95.51 23.79
CA ASP A 17 52.62 -94.16 23.19
C ASP A 17 52.65 -93.09 24.31
N ALA A 18 53.76 -92.35 24.44
CA ALA A 18 54.00 -91.42 25.54
C ALA A 18 53.07 -90.18 25.60
N ASN A 19 52.34 -89.86 24.52
CA ASN A 19 51.50 -88.65 24.43
C ASN A 19 50.09 -88.80 25.04
N LEU A 20 49.71 -90.00 25.48
CA LEU A 20 48.41 -90.30 26.08
C LEU A 20 48.49 -90.58 27.58
N HIS A 21 49.51 -90.05 28.27
CA HIS A 21 49.68 -90.25 29.70
C HIS A 21 48.51 -89.63 30.50
N PRO A 22 47.61 -90.43 31.10
CA PRO A 22 46.46 -89.90 31.81
C PRO A 22 46.93 -89.24 33.11
N SER A 23 46.44 -88.04 33.43
CA SER A 23 46.91 -87.31 34.61
C SER A 23 46.55 -88.05 35.91
N PRO A 24 47.47 -88.19 36.88
CA PRO A 24 47.25 -88.99 38.09
C PRO A 24 46.20 -88.40 39.06
N ARG A 25 45.69 -87.20 38.77
CA ARG A 25 44.70 -86.48 39.58
C ARG A 25 43.29 -86.49 38.98
N ASP A 26 43.10 -87.10 37.82
CA ASP A 26 41.77 -87.17 37.22
C ASP A 26 40.92 -88.20 37.95
N ALA A 27 39.74 -87.77 38.42
CA ALA A 27 38.85 -88.56 39.26
C ALA A 27 38.30 -89.79 38.53
N LEU A 28 38.11 -89.67 37.20
CA LEU A 28 37.63 -90.77 36.36
C LEU A 28 38.70 -91.85 36.18
N THR A 29 39.96 -91.47 36.03
CA THR A 29 41.09 -92.40 35.92
C THR A 29 41.25 -93.20 37.21
N ASN A 30 41.20 -92.54 38.37
CA ASN A 30 41.31 -93.21 39.66
C ASN A 30 40.11 -94.15 39.94
N ALA A 31 38.89 -93.76 39.57
CA ALA A 31 37.72 -94.64 39.69
C ALA A 31 37.82 -95.88 38.78
N TYR A 32 38.40 -95.73 37.58
CA TYR A 32 38.62 -96.84 36.67
C TYR A 32 39.71 -97.80 37.15
N LEU A 33 40.82 -97.28 37.67
CA LEU A 33 41.89 -98.09 38.27
C LEU A 33 41.41 -98.89 39.48
N ALA A 34 40.62 -98.26 40.37
CA ALA A 34 39.98 -98.95 41.47
C ALA A 34 39.06 -100.08 40.97
N ARG A 35 38.30 -99.86 39.89
CA ARG A 35 37.47 -100.91 39.29
C ARG A 35 38.31 -102.07 38.74
N LEU A 36 39.44 -101.79 38.09
CA LEU A 36 40.33 -102.84 37.57
C LEU A 36 40.84 -103.78 38.68
N THR A 37 41.10 -103.26 39.89
CA THR A 37 41.53 -104.09 41.04
C THR A 37 40.47 -105.09 41.51
N THR A 38 39.20 -104.84 41.19
CA THR A 38 38.07 -105.66 41.66
C THR A 38 37.65 -106.76 40.69
N LEU A 39 38.25 -106.83 39.49
CA LEU A 39 37.89 -107.83 38.46
C LEU A 39 38.85 -109.04 38.46
N PRO A 40 38.34 -110.25 38.15
CA PRO A 40 39.17 -111.45 38.02
C PRO A 40 40.01 -111.46 36.74
N LEU A 41 41.21 -112.07 36.79
CA LEU A 41 42.23 -111.99 35.73
C LEU A 41 41.75 -112.43 34.33
N ALA A 42 40.86 -113.43 34.26
CA ALA A 42 40.26 -113.91 33.01
C ALA A 42 39.32 -112.88 32.36
N ALA A 43 38.68 -112.03 33.16
CA ALA A 43 37.82 -110.94 32.68
C ALA A 43 38.65 -109.72 32.22
N LEU A 44 39.79 -109.44 32.87
CA LEU A 44 40.70 -108.38 32.41
C LEU A 44 41.30 -108.65 31.03
N THR A 45 41.62 -109.91 30.71
CA THR A 45 42.29 -110.26 29.44
C THR A 45 41.33 -110.39 28.27
N SER A 46 40.09 -110.82 28.49
CA SER A 46 39.13 -111.10 27.41
C SER A 46 37.99 -110.09 27.30
N SER A 47 37.34 -109.73 28.42
CA SER A 47 36.11 -108.93 28.38
C SER A 47 36.35 -107.42 28.54
N GLU A 48 37.33 -107.00 29.33
CA GLU A 48 37.62 -105.59 29.57
C GLU A 48 38.08 -104.82 28.31
N PRO A 49 39.02 -105.30 27.48
CA PRO A 49 39.40 -104.58 26.26
C PRO A 49 38.24 -104.51 25.26
N GLN A 50 37.40 -105.55 25.19
CA GLN A 50 36.17 -105.52 24.41
C GLN A 50 35.18 -104.50 24.96
N ALA A 51 34.97 -104.42 26.28
CA ALA A 51 34.09 -103.45 26.92
C ALA A 51 34.58 -102.00 26.74
N LEU A 52 35.89 -101.75 26.87
CA LEU A 52 36.52 -100.44 26.60
C LEU A 52 36.35 -100.02 25.14
N SER A 53 36.63 -100.92 24.19
CA SER A 53 36.46 -100.62 22.77
C SER A 53 35.00 -100.33 22.41
N GLN A 54 34.07 -101.08 23.01
CA GLN A 54 32.62 -100.84 22.86
C GLN A 54 32.21 -99.52 23.51
N SER A 55 32.71 -99.19 24.70
CA SER A 55 32.42 -97.93 25.39
C SER A 55 32.95 -96.74 24.59
N SER A 56 34.21 -96.80 24.14
CA SER A 56 34.83 -95.76 23.31
C SER A 56 34.09 -95.57 21.99
N GLN A 57 33.76 -96.66 21.29
CA GLN A 57 32.94 -96.56 20.07
C GLN A 57 31.53 -96.03 20.36
N SER A 58 30.94 -96.39 21.49
CA SER A 58 29.65 -95.86 21.92
C SER A 58 29.72 -94.36 22.23
N THR A 59 30.74 -93.88 22.93
CA THR A 59 30.95 -92.46 23.20
C THR A 59 31.31 -91.67 21.95
N LEU A 60 32.11 -92.24 21.05
CA LEU A 60 32.40 -91.60 19.77
C LEU A 60 31.14 -91.53 18.91
N ARG A 61 30.32 -92.58 18.87
CA ARG A 61 29.04 -92.55 18.17
C ARG A 61 28.06 -91.58 18.83
N SER A 62 28.03 -91.49 20.16
CA SER A 62 27.15 -90.54 20.85
C SER A 62 27.60 -89.10 20.67
N LEU A 63 28.91 -88.83 20.67
CA LEU A 63 29.48 -87.52 20.34
C LEU A 63 29.29 -87.16 18.87
N GLN A 64 29.49 -88.10 17.95
CA GLN A 64 29.20 -87.89 16.53
C GLN A 64 27.70 -87.68 16.29
N ALA A 65 26.83 -88.40 16.98
CA ALA A 65 25.38 -88.21 16.91
C ALA A 65 24.97 -86.87 17.52
N LEU A 66 25.57 -86.47 18.65
CA LEU A 66 25.33 -85.18 19.28
C LEU A 66 25.83 -84.04 18.40
N ALA A 67 27.04 -84.15 17.85
CA ALA A 67 27.58 -83.20 16.89
C ALA A 67 26.69 -83.12 15.65
N LYS A 68 26.30 -84.24 15.03
CA LYS A 68 25.36 -84.23 13.89
C LYS A 68 24.03 -83.57 14.25
N ARG A 69 23.44 -83.93 15.39
CA ARG A 69 22.13 -83.42 15.84
C ARG A 69 22.18 -81.94 16.23
N SER A 70 23.27 -81.49 16.86
CA SER A 70 23.32 -80.19 17.54
C SER A 70 24.45 -79.27 17.08
N HIS A 71 25.23 -79.62 16.05
CA HIS A 71 26.31 -78.76 15.53
C HIS A 71 25.79 -77.37 15.19
N LYS A 72 24.61 -77.26 14.57
CA LYS A 72 24.00 -75.96 14.28
C LYS A 72 23.77 -75.14 15.55
N SER A 73 23.27 -75.77 16.63
CA SER A 73 23.08 -75.08 17.92
C SER A 73 24.39 -74.66 18.58
N ILE A 74 25.44 -75.48 18.45
CA ILE A 74 26.76 -75.18 19.02
C ILE A 74 27.44 -74.05 18.23
N ILE A 75 27.37 -74.10 16.90
CA ILE A 75 27.88 -73.04 16.02
C ILE A 75 27.12 -71.75 16.29
N THR A 76 25.78 -71.76 16.31
CA THR A 76 25.00 -70.55 16.63
C THR A 76 25.32 -70.01 18.02
N SER A 77 25.51 -70.87 19.02
CA SER A 77 25.88 -70.42 20.37
C SER A 77 27.25 -69.75 20.39
N THR A 78 28.22 -70.32 19.67
CA THR A 78 29.57 -69.76 19.54
C THR A 78 29.56 -68.44 18.77
N ASP A 79 28.78 -68.35 17.69
CA ASP A 79 28.56 -67.13 16.91
C ASP A 79 27.84 -66.06 17.74
N HIS A 80 26.88 -66.44 18.57
CA HIS A 80 26.22 -65.50 19.50
C HIS A 80 27.19 -65.01 20.58
N LEU A 81 28.10 -65.86 21.06
CA LEU A 81 29.07 -65.49 22.09
C LEU A 81 30.17 -64.57 21.53
N SER A 82 30.62 -64.80 20.28
CA SER A 82 31.53 -63.89 19.60
C SER A 82 30.84 -62.57 19.26
N HIS A 83 29.62 -62.61 18.72
CA HIS A 83 28.83 -61.41 18.43
C HIS A 83 28.53 -60.61 19.71
N LEU A 84 28.25 -61.28 20.83
CA LEU A 84 28.05 -60.62 22.12
C LEU A 84 29.33 -59.92 22.59
N ARG A 85 30.49 -60.56 22.43
CA ARG A 85 31.77 -59.94 22.77
C ARG A 85 31.99 -58.65 21.99
N ASP A 86 31.75 -58.67 20.68
CA ASP A 86 31.95 -57.50 19.83
C ASP A 86 30.89 -56.42 20.14
N SER A 87 29.63 -56.82 20.32
CA SER A 87 28.54 -55.92 20.70
C SER A 87 28.78 -55.25 22.06
N LEU A 88 29.33 -55.98 23.04
CA LEU A 88 29.66 -55.43 24.36
C LEU A 88 30.77 -54.38 24.26
N GLN A 89 31.76 -54.59 23.38
CA GLN A 89 32.79 -53.59 23.12
C GLN A 89 32.23 -52.35 22.43
N HIS A 90 31.30 -52.52 21.48
CA HIS A 90 30.59 -51.39 20.87
C HIS A 90 29.75 -50.63 21.89
N ILE A 91 28.97 -51.31 22.73
CA ILE A 91 28.18 -50.67 23.79
C ILE A 91 29.08 -49.94 24.79
N ALA A 92 30.22 -50.53 25.16
CA ALA A 92 31.18 -49.87 26.05
C ALA A 92 31.77 -48.61 25.41
N HIS A 93 32.08 -48.65 24.11
CA HIS A 93 32.53 -47.48 23.37
C HIS A 93 31.45 -46.39 23.27
N ASP A 94 30.23 -46.76 22.88
CA ASP A 94 29.10 -45.83 22.75
C ASP A 94 28.70 -45.24 24.10
N ALA A 95 28.75 -46.01 25.19
CA ALA A 95 28.54 -45.49 26.54
C ALA A 95 29.64 -44.50 26.95
N ALA A 96 30.90 -44.77 26.58
CA ALA A 96 32.00 -43.86 26.85
C ALA A 96 31.90 -42.57 26.02
N THR A 97 31.46 -42.63 24.77
CA THR A 97 31.24 -41.44 23.93
C THR A 97 30.07 -40.60 24.43
N ILE A 98 28.94 -41.23 24.79
CA ILE A 98 27.81 -40.53 25.44
C ILE A 98 28.27 -39.87 26.74
N HIS A 99 29.04 -40.57 27.58
CA HIS A 99 29.53 -40.00 28.83
C HIS A 99 30.46 -38.79 28.60
N ALA A 100 31.28 -38.82 27.54
CA ALA A 100 32.18 -37.71 27.20
C ALA A 100 31.45 -36.50 26.57
N GLU A 101 30.41 -36.72 25.77
CA GLU A 101 29.70 -35.64 25.05
C GLU A 101 28.54 -35.02 25.85
N LEU A 102 27.92 -35.77 26.77
CA LEU A 102 26.81 -35.27 27.61
C LEU A 102 27.16 -33.98 28.40
N PRO A 103 28.36 -33.86 29.03
CA PRO A 103 28.75 -32.65 29.74
C PRO A 103 28.94 -31.43 28.84
N ARG A 104 29.12 -31.62 27.53
CA ARG A 104 29.21 -30.51 26.54
C ARG A 104 27.83 -30.08 26.06
N LEU A 105 26.88 -31.01 26.01
CA LEU A 105 25.49 -30.74 25.65
C LEU A 105 24.76 -29.95 26.75
N GLU A 106 25.06 -30.21 28.01
CA GLU A 106 24.38 -29.54 29.14
C GLU A 106 24.56 -28.01 29.16
N PRO A 107 25.79 -27.43 29.07
CA PRO A 107 25.97 -25.99 29.06
C PRO A 107 25.42 -25.35 27.78
N THR A 108 25.47 -26.06 26.64
CA THR A 108 24.87 -25.54 25.40
C THR A 108 23.35 -25.50 25.49
N THR A 109 22.73 -26.52 26.11
CA THR A 109 21.29 -26.57 26.37
C THR A 109 20.85 -25.51 27.38
N GLN A 110 21.60 -25.30 28.46
CA GLN A 110 21.35 -24.20 29.40
C GLN A 110 21.49 -22.85 28.72
N SER A 111 22.55 -22.63 27.95
CA SER A 111 22.72 -21.38 27.19
C SER A 111 21.62 -21.16 26.17
N PHE A 112 21.08 -22.22 25.57
CA PHE A 112 19.93 -22.15 24.68
C PHE A 112 18.66 -21.82 25.46
N ALA A 113 18.43 -22.47 26.60
CA ALA A 113 17.29 -22.20 27.46
C ALA A 113 17.29 -20.75 27.95
N ASP A 114 18.44 -20.21 28.34
CA ASP A 114 18.58 -18.81 28.77
C ASP A 114 18.39 -17.84 27.61
N LYS A 115 19.01 -18.11 26.45
CA LYS A 115 18.87 -17.30 25.22
C LYS A 115 17.48 -17.33 24.59
N TYR A 116 16.66 -18.31 24.91
CA TYR A 116 15.29 -18.41 24.38
C TYR A 116 14.22 -18.42 25.47
N ASN A 117 14.59 -18.05 26.69
CA ASN A 117 13.64 -17.94 27.79
C ASN A 117 12.62 -16.83 27.48
N LYS A 118 11.35 -17.09 27.78
CA LYS A 118 10.22 -16.18 27.57
C LYS A 118 10.37 -14.86 28.35
N ASN A 119 11.14 -14.88 29.44
CA ASN A 119 11.35 -13.75 30.34
C ASN A 119 12.61 -12.93 30.01
N ALA A 120 13.50 -13.45 29.18
CA ALA A 120 14.72 -12.73 28.77
C ALA A 120 14.43 -11.94 27.49
N GLU A 121 14.77 -10.64 27.49
CA GLU A 121 14.64 -9.75 26.34
C GLU A 121 15.66 -10.14 25.25
N ASN A 122 15.26 -11.11 24.43
CA ASN A 122 16.06 -11.58 23.31
C ASN A 122 15.59 -10.88 22.03
N ALA A 123 16.45 -10.07 21.43
CA ALA A 123 16.17 -9.35 20.19
C ALA A 123 15.68 -10.27 19.06
N ILE A 124 16.14 -11.54 19.04
CA ILE A 124 15.71 -12.56 18.07
C ILE A 124 14.26 -12.99 18.31
N LEU A 125 13.88 -13.24 19.57
CA LEU A 125 12.50 -13.59 19.93
C LEU A 125 11.55 -12.41 19.70
N ASP A 126 11.97 -11.19 20.02
CA ASP A 126 11.17 -10.00 19.75
C ASP A 126 11.02 -9.75 18.26
N ARG A 127 12.08 -9.93 17.47
CA ARG A 127 11.99 -9.88 16.00
C ARG A 127 11.04 -10.94 15.48
N ARG A 128 11.11 -12.18 15.98
CA ARG A 128 10.20 -13.26 15.59
C ARG A 128 8.76 -12.97 16.00
N ARG A 129 8.53 -12.43 17.20
CA ARG A 129 7.20 -12.02 17.69
C ARG A 129 6.64 -10.89 16.83
N LYS A 130 7.42 -9.86 16.53
CA LYS A 130 7.05 -8.76 15.64
C LYS A 130 6.76 -9.27 14.21
N ALA A 131 7.59 -10.17 13.68
CA ALA A 131 7.37 -10.77 12.37
C ALA A 131 6.10 -11.62 12.31
N MET A 132 5.81 -12.41 13.36
CA MET A 132 4.54 -13.16 13.44
C MET A 132 3.33 -12.24 13.57
N LEU A 133 3.44 -11.14 14.33
CA LEU A 133 2.39 -10.12 14.41
C LEU A 133 2.16 -9.44 13.06
N LEU A 134 3.23 -9.14 12.32
CA LEU A 134 3.13 -8.57 10.97
C LEU A 134 2.49 -9.57 10.01
N ALA A 135 2.95 -10.82 9.98
CA ALA A 135 2.40 -11.86 9.11
C ALA A 135 0.89 -12.08 9.34
N ARG A 136 0.43 -12.01 10.60
CA ARG A 136 -1.01 -12.13 10.92
C ARG A 136 -1.83 -10.92 10.47
N ASN A 137 -1.23 -9.73 10.45
CA ASN A 137 -1.92 -8.49 10.10
C ASN A 137 -1.54 -7.96 8.71
N MET A 138 -0.85 -8.77 7.91
CA MET A 138 -0.32 -8.40 6.59
C MET A 138 -1.41 -7.86 5.68
N ASP A 139 -2.54 -8.58 5.59
CA ASP A 139 -3.65 -8.19 4.71
C ASP A 139 -4.21 -6.82 5.10
N ARG A 140 -4.40 -6.57 6.41
CA ARG A 140 -4.90 -5.28 6.92
C ARG A 140 -3.92 -4.13 6.66
N VAL A 141 -2.62 -4.40 6.75
CA VAL A 141 -1.59 -3.40 6.45
C VAL A 141 -1.54 -3.13 4.94
N SER A 142 -1.72 -4.16 4.11
CA SER A 142 -1.87 -4.02 2.66
C SER A 142 -3.08 -3.14 2.32
N ASP A 143 -4.25 -3.44 2.89
CA ASP A 143 -5.47 -2.66 2.67
C ASP A 143 -5.27 -1.17 3.01
N VAL A 144 -4.53 -0.87 4.10
CA VAL A 144 -4.19 0.50 4.49
C VAL A 144 -3.23 1.16 3.51
N LEU A 145 -2.26 0.41 2.97
CA LEU A 145 -1.33 0.90 1.95
C LEU A 145 -2.00 1.10 0.59
N ASP A 146 -3.11 0.42 0.32
CA ASP A 146 -3.90 0.55 -0.90
C ASP A 146 -4.87 1.75 -0.87
N LEU A 147 -5.11 2.37 0.28
CA LEU A 147 -6.02 3.52 0.38
C LEU A 147 -5.69 4.71 -0.54
N PRO A 148 -4.42 5.13 -0.72
CA PRO A 148 -4.09 6.25 -1.60
C PRO A 148 -4.27 5.90 -3.07
N THR A 149 -4.00 4.65 -3.46
CA THR A 149 -4.19 4.19 -4.85
C THR A 149 -5.68 4.05 -5.18
N LEU A 150 -6.50 3.64 -4.21
CA LEU A 150 -7.96 3.68 -4.32
C LEU A 150 -8.47 5.10 -4.46
N LEU A 151 -7.92 6.04 -3.67
CA LEU A 151 -8.28 7.45 -3.73
C LEU A 151 -7.88 8.07 -5.08
N SER A 152 -6.68 7.80 -5.61
CA SER A 152 -6.25 8.27 -6.93
C SER A 152 -7.13 7.69 -8.04
N SER A 153 -7.51 6.41 -7.95
CA SER A 153 -8.41 5.76 -8.90
C SER A 153 -9.83 6.35 -8.85
N ALA A 154 -10.36 6.65 -7.67
CA ALA A 154 -11.67 7.29 -7.50
C ALA A 154 -11.68 8.68 -8.14
N ILE A 155 -10.62 9.46 -7.94
CA ILE A 155 -10.44 10.79 -8.56
C ILE A 155 -10.31 10.66 -10.08
N ALA A 156 -9.46 9.78 -10.60
CA ALA A 156 -9.29 9.60 -12.05
C ALA A 156 -10.58 9.14 -12.75
N SER A 157 -11.33 8.24 -12.11
CA SER A 157 -12.62 7.75 -12.63
C SER A 157 -13.68 8.86 -12.65
N SER A 158 -13.65 9.76 -11.66
CA SER A 158 -14.58 10.88 -11.60
C SER A 158 -14.36 11.92 -12.71
N THR A 159 -13.11 12.14 -13.13
CA THR A 159 -12.76 13.06 -14.22
C THR A 159 -13.04 12.47 -15.60
N ALA A 160 -12.75 11.18 -15.79
CA ALA A 160 -13.03 10.48 -17.05
C ALA A 160 -14.54 10.46 -17.34
N ASN A 161 -15.38 10.18 -16.33
CA ASN A 161 -16.83 10.16 -16.49
C ASN A 161 -17.41 11.55 -16.78
N ALA A 162 -16.79 12.62 -16.27
CA ALA A 162 -17.20 14.00 -16.55
C ALA A 162 -16.96 14.41 -18.01
N GLN A 163 -15.90 13.89 -18.65
CA GLN A 163 -15.60 14.14 -20.07
C GLN A 163 -16.38 13.25 -21.03
N ALA A 164 -16.71 12.02 -20.63
CA ALA A 164 -17.43 11.05 -21.47
C ALA A 164 -18.97 11.24 -21.52
N GLY A 165 -19.53 12.25 -20.84
CA GLY A 165 -20.98 12.49 -20.81
C GLY A 165 -21.79 11.37 -20.12
N THR A 166 -21.13 10.51 -19.35
CA THR A 166 -21.77 9.41 -18.62
C THR A 166 -22.54 9.92 -17.40
N SER A 167 -23.40 9.08 -16.81
CA SER A 167 -24.38 9.47 -15.81
C SER A 167 -23.78 10.30 -14.66
N THR A 168 -24.32 11.50 -14.44
CA THR A 168 -23.89 12.46 -13.39
C THR A 168 -23.99 11.91 -11.96
N ALA A 169 -24.76 10.85 -11.75
CA ALA A 169 -24.84 10.13 -10.48
C ALA A 169 -23.56 9.35 -10.17
N SER A 170 -22.90 8.77 -11.18
CA SER A 170 -21.70 7.94 -10.99
C SER A 170 -20.49 8.78 -10.58
N SER A 171 -20.29 9.96 -11.20
CA SER A 171 -19.21 10.86 -10.85
C SER A 171 -19.38 11.47 -9.45
N ASN A 172 -20.62 11.79 -9.05
CA ASN A 172 -20.90 12.26 -7.69
C ASN A 172 -20.61 11.19 -6.63
N ALA A 173 -20.94 9.92 -6.90
CA ALA A 173 -20.63 8.82 -5.99
C ALA A 173 -19.11 8.62 -5.82
N ASN A 174 -18.35 8.74 -6.91
CA ASN A 174 -16.89 8.61 -6.89
C ASN A 174 -16.19 9.77 -6.14
N TYR A 175 -16.71 11.01 -6.26
CA TYR A 175 -16.20 12.13 -5.47
C TYR A 175 -16.54 12.00 -3.98
N ALA A 176 -17.73 11.49 -3.65
CA ALA A 176 -18.10 11.21 -2.26
C ALA A 176 -17.20 10.15 -1.64
N SER A 177 -16.97 9.03 -2.34
CA SER A 177 -16.11 7.95 -1.84
C SER A 177 -14.65 8.40 -1.68
N ALA A 178 -14.12 9.24 -2.59
CA ALA A 178 -12.79 9.81 -2.46
C ALA A 178 -12.65 10.69 -1.19
N LEU A 179 -13.67 11.49 -0.86
CA LEU A 179 -13.69 12.28 0.37
C LEU A 179 -13.80 11.42 1.63
N ASP A 180 -14.61 10.36 1.60
CA ASP A 180 -14.72 9.43 2.72
C ASP A 180 -13.39 8.69 2.97
N LEU A 181 -12.70 8.26 1.91
CA LEU A 181 -11.36 7.66 1.99
C LEU A 181 -10.34 8.65 2.60
N TYR A 182 -10.36 9.90 2.16
CA TYR A 182 -9.48 10.93 2.72
C TYR A 182 -9.77 11.20 4.20
N ALA A 183 -11.04 11.29 4.59
CA ALA A 183 -11.45 11.45 5.98
C ALA A 183 -11.00 10.26 6.84
N HIS A 184 -11.08 9.03 6.29
CA HIS A 184 -10.56 7.83 6.95
C HIS A 184 -9.04 7.89 7.15
N ILE A 185 -8.26 8.29 6.13
CA ILE A 185 -6.80 8.45 6.22
C ILE A 185 -6.42 9.51 7.27
N LYS A 186 -7.11 10.66 7.27
CA LYS A 186 -6.93 11.69 8.31
C LYS A 186 -7.21 11.17 9.71
N ARG A 187 -8.32 10.44 9.88
CA ARG A 187 -8.66 9.82 11.16
C ARG A 187 -7.58 8.82 11.59
N LEU A 188 -7.07 8.02 10.67
CA LEU A 188 -5.99 7.08 10.93
C LEU A 188 -4.70 7.80 11.39
N HIS A 189 -4.38 8.95 10.79
CA HIS A 189 -3.28 9.80 11.22
C HIS A 189 -3.48 10.35 12.64
N THR A 190 -4.70 10.80 12.99
CA THR A 190 -4.99 11.25 14.36
C THR A 190 -4.89 10.13 15.41
N LEU A 191 -5.21 8.89 15.03
CA LEU A 191 -5.15 7.73 15.93
C LEU A 191 -3.72 7.23 16.14
N TYR A 192 -2.84 7.40 15.14
CA TYR A 192 -1.47 6.86 15.16
C TYR A 192 -0.42 7.90 14.72
N PRO A 193 -0.23 9.00 15.46
CA PRO A 193 0.67 10.09 15.06
C PRO A 193 2.15 9.69 15.03
N ASN A 194 2.54 8.67 15.80
CA ASN A 194 3.94 8.23 15.90
C ASN A 194 4.40 7.32 14.75
N SER A 195 3.49 6.93 13.84
CA SER A 195 3.81 6.03 12.73
C SER A 195 4.24 6.81 11.49
N GLN A 196 5.49 6.64 11.06
CA GLN A 196 6.00 7.27 9.83
C GLN A 196 5.23 6.81 8.58
N LEU A 197 4.77 5.55 8.54
CA LEU A 197 3.98 5.02 7.41
C LEU A 197 2.65 5.75 7.25
N ILE A 198 1.99 6.08 8.35
CA ILE A 198 0.69 6.77 8.31
C ILE A 198 0.92 8.26 8.01
N SER A 199 2.04 8.83 8.43
CA SER A 199 2.45 10.18 8.00
C SER A 199 2.70 10.25 6.48
N SER A 200 3.39 9.28 5.89
CA SER A 200 3.59 9.23 4.44
C SER A 200 2.27 9.00 3.70
N LEU A 201 1.38 8.16 4.25
CA LEU A 201 0.04 7.92 3.73
C LEU A 201 -0.80 9.19 3.68
N SER A 202 -0.78 9.98 4.77
CA SER A 202 -1.47 11.27 4.84
C SER A 202 -0.91 12.25 3.82
N SER A 203 0.42 12.35 3.70
CA SER A 203 1.06 13.22 2.71
C SER A 203 0.71 12.84 1.27
N GLN A 204 0.65 11.54 0.95
CA GLN A 204 0.24 11.07 -0.36
C GLN A 204 -1.24 11.39 -0.62
N ALA A 205 -2.11 11.15 0.35
CA ALA A 205 -3.53 11.46 0.23
C ALA A 205 -3.79 12.97 0.07
N GLU A 206 -3.02 13.83 0.73
CA GLU A 206 -3.05 15.28 0.52
C GLU A 206 -2.60 15.68 -0.88
N GLN A 207 -1.59 15.02 -1.44
CA GLN A 207 -1.13 15.28 -2.79
C GLN A 207 -2.21 14.91 -3.82
N GLU A 208 -2.85 13.75 -3.65
CA GLU A 208 -3.97 13.35 -4.51
C GLU A 208 -5.18 14.27 -4.35
N MET A 209 -5.43 14.77 -3.13
CA MET A 209 -6.49 15.74 -2.90
C MET A 209 -6.22 17.08 -3.59
N LYS A 210 -4.94 17.51 -3.68
CA LYS A 210 -4.54 18.65 -4.53
C LYS A 210 -4.83 18.36 -6.00
N THR A 211 -4.53 17.16 -6.50
CA THR A 211 -4.90 16.74 -7.87
C THR A 211 -6.41 16.80 -8.09
N MET A 212 -7.23 16.41 -7.10
CA MET A 212 -8.67 16.57 -7.16
C MET A 212 -9.08 18.05 -7.23
N THR A 213 -8.47 18.96 -6.45
CA THR A 213 -8.75 20.40 -6.56
C THR A 213 -8.42 20.95 -7.93
N THR A 214 -7.27 20.60 -8.50
CA THR A 214 -6.88 21.07 -9.85
C THR A 214 -7.87 20.56 -10.89
N ASN A 215 -8.32 19.31 -10.79
CA ASN A 215 -9.32 18.75 -11.70
C ASN A 215 -10.68 19.44 -11.59
N LEU A 216 -11.12 19.80 -10.38
CA LEU A 216 -12.35 20.57 -10.17
C LEU A 216 -12.23 22.00 -10.73
N ILE A 217 -11.08 22.65 -10.57
CA ILE A 217 -10.81 23.98 -11.14
C ILE A 217 -10.80 23.93 -12.67
N THR A 218 -10.11 22.95 -13.26
CA THR A 218 -10.12 22.73 -14.72
C THR A 218 -11.53 22.41 -15.22
N SER A 219 -12.32 21.66 -14.43
CA SER A 219 -13.72 21.43 -14.75
C SER A 219 -14.50 22.74 -14.78
N LEU A 220 -14.31 23.66 -13.82
CA LEU A 220 -14.93 24.99 -13.79
C LEU A 220 -14.55 25.87 -14.99
N GLN A 221 -13.36 25.69 -15.56
CA GLN A 221 -12.90 26.41 -16.75
C GLN A 221 -13.52 25.89 -18.06
N SER A 222 -14.22 24.75 -18.05
CA SER A 222 -14.80 24.17 -19.27
C SER A 222 -15.94 25.01 -19.87
N HIS A 223 -15.95 25.11 -21.21
CA HIS A 223 -16.97 25.83 -21.97
C HIS A 223 -18.30 25.06 -21.95
N GLY A 224 -19.35 25.63 -21.36
CA GLY A 224 -20.70 25.05 -21.37
C GLY A 224 -21.18 24.44 -20.05
N ILE A 225 -20.57 24.80 -18.92
CA ILE A 225 -21.06 24.35 -17.61
C ILE A 225 -22.43 24.95 -17.31
N LYS A 226 -23.41 24.07 -17.09
CA LYS A 226 -24.73 24.45 -16.57
C LYS A 226 -24.64 24.83 -15.09
N LEU A 227 -25.53 25.71 -14.64
CA LEU A 227 -25.62 26.16 -13.23
C LEU A 227 -25.56 24.99 -12.23
N ALA A 228 -26.36 23.95 -12.45
CA ALA A 228 -26.38 22.77 -11.58
C ALA A 228 -25.03 22.02 -11.51
N GLY A 229 -24.22 22.08 -12.57
CA GLY A 229 -22.85 21.53 -12.59
C GLY A 229 -21.86 22.43 -11.85
N ALA A 230 -21.97 23.75 -12.03
CA ALA A 230 -21.17 24.75 -11.32
C ALA A 230 -21.42 24.71 -9.79
N MET A 231 -22.68 24.63 -9.37
CA MET A 231 -23.03 24.51 -7.95
C MET A 231 -22.45 23.24 -7.32
N ARG A 232 -22.50 22.12 -8.03
CA ARG A 232 -21.94 20.85 -7.54
C ARG A 232 -20.42 20.90 -7.42
N THR A 233 -19.72 21.38 -8.45
CA THR A 233 -18.26 21.50 -8.43
C THR A 233 -17.77 22.42 -7.32
N ILE A 234 -18.45 23.55 -7.08
CA ILE A 234 -18.16 24.44 -5.94
C ILE A 234 -18.49 23.76 -4.61
N GLY A 235 -19.60 23.01 -4.53
CA GLY A 235 -19.96 22.24 -3.34
C GLY A 235 -18.91 21.19 -2.97
N TRP A 236 -18.32 20.52 -3.96
CA TRP A 236 -17.19 19.61 -3.74
C TRP A 236 -15.91 20.37 -3.36
N LEU A 237 -15.62 21.50 -4.01
CA LEU A 237 -14.45 22.32 -3.70
C LEU A 237 -14.46 22.84 -2.26
N ARG A 238 -15.63 23.22 -1.72
CA ARG A 238 -15.81 23.59 -0.31
C ARG A 238 -15.45 22.46 0.66
N ARG A 239 -15.71 21.20 0.29
CA ARG A 239 -15.43 20.02 1.13
C ARG A 239 -13.98 19.57 1.03
N VAL A 240 -13.42 19.65 -0.16
CA VAL A 240 -12.04 19.24 -0.45
C VAL A 240 -11.04 20.22 0.15
N ALA A 241 -11.33 21.52 0.03
CA ALA A 241 -10.41 22.57 0.37
C ALA A 241 -11.12 23.61 1.25
N PRO A 242 -11.47 23.23 2.49
CA PRO A 242 -12.09 24.14 3.44
C PRO A 242 -11.20 25.35 3.71
N GLU A 243 -9.88 25.25 3.57
CA GLU A 243 -8.94 26.38 3.68
C GLU A 243 -9.22 27.55 2.72
N LEU A 244 -9.73 27.25 1.51
CA LEU A 244 -10.16 28.29 0.55
C LEU A 244 -11.46 28.97 1.01
N ASP A 245 -12.24 28.28 1.84
CA ASP A 245 -13.39 28.86 2.54
C ASP A 245 -12.89 29.59 3.81
N GLU A 246 -12.13 28.94 4.70
CA GLU A 246 -11.65 29.35 6.03
C GLU A 246 -10.67 30.53 6.10
N SER A 247 -10.15 31.03 4.98
CA SER A 247 -9.70 32.43 4.90
C SER A 247 -10.81 33.42 5.34
N TRP A 248 -12.05 32.92 5.49
CA TRP A 248 -13.23 33.44 6.18
C TRP A 248 -13.23 33.43 7.72
N SER A 249 -12.68 32.40 8.40
CA SER A 249 -13.06 32.09 9.80
C SER A 249 -12.06 32.55 10.88
N ALA A 250 -10.78 32.69 10.57
CA ALA A 250 -9.78 32.95 11.62
C ALA A 250 -9.79 34.38 12.20
N LYS A 251 -10.69 35.29 11.77
CA LYS A 251 -10.84 36.65 12.35
C LYS A 251 -12.09 37.40 11.86
N GLN A 252 -13.31 36.84 12.03
CA GLN A 252 -14.55 37.61 11.82
C GLN A 252 -15.14 38.11 13.14
N THR A 253 -14.45 39.07 13.75
CA THR A 253 -15.09 40.29 14.24
C THR A 253 -14.85 41.35 13.16
N SER A 254 -15.92 41.88 12.56
CA SER A 254 -15.95 42.99 11.58
C SER A 254 -16.11 42.61 10.09
N MET A 255 -17.36 42.60 9.64
CA MET A 255 -17.86 43.29 8.43
C MET A 255 -16.93 43.26 7.18
N GLY A 256 -16.71 42.08 6.60
CA GLY A 256 -16.06 41.89 5.31
C GLY A 256 -16.96 41.12 4.35
N SER A 257 -16.96 41.48 3.06
CA SER A 257 -17.82 40.93 2.00
C SER A 257 -17.91 39.40 2.07
N GLY A 258 -19.14 38.87 2.03
CA GLY A 258 -19.54 37.47 2.28
C GLY A 258 -19.04 36.42 1.30
N GLU A 259 -17.91 36.65 0.64
CA GLU A 259 -17.63 36.11 -0.70
C GLU A 259 -16.55 35.01 -0.73
N GLY A 260 -15.69 34.92 0.29
CA GLY A 260 -14.61 33.92 0.38
C GLY A 260 -13.62 33.95 -0.79
N SER A 261 -12.53 33.18 -0.72
CA SER A 261 -11.60 33.06 -1.88
C SER A 261 -12.22 32.25 -3.04
N LEU A 262 -13.24 31.43 -2.74
CA LEU A 262 -13.97 30.61 -3.71
C LEU A 262 -14.77 31.42 -4.72
N GLY A 263 -15.35 32.55 -4.30
CA GLY A 263 -16.06 33.46 -5.20
C GLY A 263 -15.12 34.07 -6.23
N ALA A 264 -13.98 34.60 -5.78
CA ALA A 264 -12.94 35.11 -6.65
C ALA A 264 -12.39 34.03 -7.60
N LEU A 265 -12.13 32.81 -7.08
CA LEU A 265 -11.66 31.69 -7.90
C LEU A 265 -12.65 31.32 -9.00
N PHE A 266 -13.97 31.32 -8.71
CA PHE A 266 -14.98 31.10 -9.73
C PHE A 266 -14.91 32.18 -10.81
N LEU A 267 -14.86 33.47 -10.43
CA LEU A 267 -14.80 34.56 -11.39
C LEU A 267 -13.55 34.49 -12.27
N VAL A 268 -12.38 34.19 -11.69
CA VAL A 268 -11.12 34.01 -12.43
C VAL A 268 -11.20 32.80 -13.38
N SER A 269 -11.73 31.66 -12.91
CA SER A 269 -11.90 30.48 -13.76
C SER A 269 -12.84 30.73 -14.95
N ARG A 270 -13.84 31.59 -14.74
CA ARG A 270 -14.79 32.01 -15.77
C ARG A 270 -14.24 33.08 -16.70
N LEU A 271 -13.42 34.01 -16.19
CA LEU A 271 -12.65 34.94 -17.01
C LEU A 271 -11.76 34.19 -17.98
N TYR A 272 -11.01 33.20 -17.49
CA TYR A 272 -10.16 32.36 -18.32
C TYR A 272 -10.94 31.65 -19.44
N SER A 273 -12.14 31.13 -19.13
CA SER A 273 -13.03 30.54 -20.14
C SER A 273 -13.49 31.57 -21.18
N LEU A 274 -13.80 32.79 -20.74
CA LEU A 274 -14.15 33.91 -21.62
C LEU A 274 -12.98 34.28 -22.53
N GLU A 275 -11.77 34.43 -21.99
CA GLU A 275 -10.55 34.70 -22.77
C GLU A 275 -10.28 33.60 -23.79
N LEU A 276 -10.47 32.34 -23.43
CA LEU A 276 -10.29 31.20 -24.34
C LEU A 276 -11.34 31.17 -25.47
N MET A 277 -12.57 31.64 -25.20
CA MET A 277 -13.57 31.86 -26.24
C MET A 277 -13.23 33.06 -27.11
N LEU A 278 -12.71 34.14 -26.54
CA LEU A 278 -12.28 35.31 -27.30
C LEU A 278 -11.04 35.00 -28.15
N SER A 279 -10.12 34.17 -27.69
CA SER A 279 -8.97 33.71 -28.48
C SER A 279 -9.40 32.80 -29.63
N ALA A 280 -10.55 32.13 -29.55
CA ALA A 280 -11.10 31.42 -30.70
C ALA A 280 -11.54 32.37 -31.84
N LEU A 281 -11.70 33.67 -31.56
CA LEU A 281 -11.91 34.72 -32.56
C LEU A 281 -10.60 35.30 -33.11
N ASP A 282 -9.43 34.82 -32.66
CA ASP A 282 -8.11 35.25 -33.15
C ASP A 282 -7.98 35.28 -34.70
N PRO A 283 -8.48 34.31 -35.50
CA PRO A 283 -8.38 34.43 -36.95
C PRO A 283 -9.16 35.63 -37.52
N LEU A 284 -10.28 36.00 -36.89
CA LEU A 284 -11.03 37.22 -37.25
C LEU A 284 -10.32 38.48 -36.73
N ARG A 285 -9.64 38.38 -35.58
CA ARG A 285 -8.80 39.46 -35.04
C ARG A 285 -7.62 39.76 -35.96
N GLU A 286 -6.89 38.75 -36.41
CA GLU A 286 -5.77 38.90 -37.36
C GLU A 286 -6.21 39.57 -38.66
N LEU A 287 -7.39 39.21 -39.18
CA LEU A 287 -7.99 39.86 -40.35
C LEU A 287 -8.28 41.36 -40.09
N ALA A 288 -8.76 41.70 -38.90
CA ALA A 288 -8.98 43.09 -38.49
C ALA A 288 -7.66 43.84 -38.24
N ASP A 289 -6.64 43.18 -37.69
CA ASP A 289 -5.30 43.74 -37.46
C ASP A 289 -4.64 44.09 -38.79
N HIS A 290 -4.74 43.21 -39.79
CA HIS A 290 -4.25 43.49 -41.15
C HIS A 290 -4.98 44.68 -41.81
N GLU A 291 -6.26 44.91 -41.52
CA GLU A 291 -6.97 46.13 -41.96
C GLU A 291 -6.45 47.38 -41.22
N THR A 292 -6.22 47.26 -39.91
CA THR A 292 -5.69 48.34 -39.06
C THR A 292 -4.29 48.78 -39.53
N GLU A 293 -3.39 47.82 -39.77
CA GLU A 293 -2.03 48.06 -40.26
C GLU A 293 -2.02 48.66 -41.67
N ARG A 294 -2.94 48.23 -42.55
CA ARG A 294 -3.10 48.81 -43.88
C ARG A 294 -3.57 50.27 -43.79
N GLY A 295 -4.48 50.59 -42.87
CA GLY A 295 -4.92 51.96 -42.60
C GLY A 295 -3.80 52.86 -42.09
N LEU A 296 -2.92 52.35 -41.21
CA LEU A 296 -1.75 53.06 -40.69
C LEU A 296 -0.65 53.31 -41.75
N ARG A 297 -0.51 52.42 -42.73
CA ARG A 297 0.51 52.52 -43.80
C ARG A 297 0.06 53.31 -45.03
N GLN A 298 -1.23 53.55 -45.24
CA GLN A 298 -1.75 54.21 -46.44
C GLN A 298 -2.09 55.70 -46.19
N THR A 299 -1.42 56.59 -46.92
CA THR A 299 -1.84 57.99 -47.11
C THR A 299 -3.13 58.08 -47.96
N PRO A 300 -3.97 59.12 -47.76
CA PRO A 300 -5.40 59.11 -48.12
C PRO A 300 -5.64 59.42 -49.61
N GLN A 301 -5.25 58.51 -50.52
CA GLN A 301 -5.29 58.85 -51.95
C GLN A 301 -5.74 57.74 -52.92
N LYS A 302 -6.45 56.69 -52.49
CA LYS A 302 -7.09 55.73 -53.43
C LYS A 302 -8.53 55.41 -53.04
N SER A 303 -9.47 55.86 -53.87
CA SER A 303 -10.93 55.78 -53.73
C SER A 303 -11.51 54.37 -53.76
N ASP A 304 -10.82 53.40 -54.37
CA ASP A 304 -11.36 52.03 -54.52
C ASP A 304 -11.21 51.16 -53.26
N ALA A 305 -10.35 51.58 -52.32
CA ALA A 305 -10.19 50.89 -51.02
C ALA A 305 -11.28 51.29 -50.00
N VAL A 306 -12.01 52.38 -50.25
CA VAL A 306 -12.99 52.96 -49.32
C VAL A 306 -14.22 52.06 -49.14
N TRP A 307 -14.61 51.29 -50.16
CA TRP A 307 -15.80 50.43 -50.09
C TRP A 307 -15.59 49.14 -49.27
N SER A 308 -14.33 48.70 -49.12
CA SER A 308 -13.96 47.48 -48.38
C SER A 308 -13.26 47.77 -47.05
N ALA A 309 -12.99 49.04 -46.71
CA ALA A 309 -12.29 49.41 -45.49
C ALA A 309 -13.16 49.17 -44.26
N GLY A 310 -12.72 48.27 -43.37
CA GLY A 310 -13.34 48.03 -42.07
C GLY A 310 -14.44 46.96 -42.05
N GLN A 311 -14.70 46.26 -43.16
CA GLN A 311 -15.71 45.18 -43.18
C GLN A 311 -15.29 43.96 -42.37
N GLN A 312 -14.00 43.60 -42.34
CA GLN A 312 -13.54 42.49 -41.50
C GLN A 312 -13.49 42.91 -40.04
N THR A 313 -13.08 44.15 -39.77
CA THR A 313 -13.13 44.75 -38.44
C THR A 313 -14.56 44.78 -37.88
N GLU A 314 -15.55 45.11 -38.71
CA GLU A 314 -16.97 45.08 -38.33
C GLU A 314 -17.44 43.66 -37.99
N LYS A 315 -17.09 42.66 -38.81
CA LYS A 315 -17.47 41.25 -38.56
C LYS A 315 -16.84 40.71 -37.27
N TYR A 316 -15.56 41.01 -37.05
CA TYR A 316 -14.88 40.69 -35.81
C TYR A 316 -15.59 41.33 -34.62
N LEU A 317 -15.86 42.64 -34.67
CA LEU A 317 -16.44 43.36 -33.55
C LEU A 317 -17.88 42.93 -33.26
N LYS A 318 -18.69 42.63 -34.29
CA LYS A 318 -20.03 42.05 -34.12
C LYS A 318 -19.98 40.72 -33.39
N LYS A 319 -19.06 39.82 -33.78
CA LYS A 319 -18.94 38.50 -33.15
C LYS A 319 -18.35 38.59 -31.74
N TYR A 320 -17.38 39.49 -31.54
CA TYR A 320 -16.80 39.79 -30.24
C TYR A 320 -17.87 40.30 -29.26
N LEU A 321 -18.68 41.28 -29.65
CA LEU A 321 -19.74 41.86 -28.81
C LEU A 321 -20.83 40.83 -28.48
N GLU A 322 -21.19 39.96 -29.42
CA GLU A 322 -22.14 38.87 -29.17
C GLU A 322 -21.61 37.90 -28.10
N VAL A 323 -20.40 37.37 -28.29
CA VAL A 323 -19.77 36.42 -27.36
C VAL A 323 -19.52 37.08 -26.00
N PHE A 324 -18.94 38.28 -25.98
CA PHE A 324 -18.66 39.01 -24.75
C PHE A 324 -19.93 39.28 -23.95
N ARG A 325 -21.01 39.72 -24.59
CA ARG A 325 -22.29 39.99 -23.93
C ARG A 325 -22.90 38.73 -23.34
N GLU A 326 -22.96 37.65 -24.12
CA GLU A 326 -23.55 36.39 -23.68
C GLU A 326 -22.78 35.80 -22.48
N GLN A 327 -21.45 35.78 -22.58
CA GLN A 327 -20.61 35.19 -21.55
C GLN A 327 -20.53 36.06 -20.30
N SER A 328 -20.39 37.38 -20.41
CA SER A 328 -20.38 38.28 -19.24
C SER A 328 -21.70 38.22 -18.46
N PHE A 329 -22.85 38.20 -19.16
CA PHE A 329 -24.16 38.02 -18.54
C PHE A 329 -24.29 36.65 -17.84
N ALA A 330 -23.86 35.57 -18.51
CA ALA A 330 -23.93 34.23 -17.95
C ALA A 330 -23.06 34.08 -16.69
N ILE A 331 -21.84 34.63 -16.69
CA ILE A 331 -20.89 34.54 -15.57
C ILE A 331 -21.46 35.24 -14.34
N ILE A 332 -21.89 36.49 -14.47
CA ILE A 332 -22.41 37.28 -13.34
C ILE A 332 -23.74 36.71 -12.85
N SER A 333 -24.62 36.25 -13.74
CA SER A 333 -25.88 35.59 -13.36
C SER A 333 -25.64 34.29 -12.59
N MET A 334 -24.76 33.43 -13.09
CA MET A 334 -24.37 32.20 -12.39
C MET A 334 -23.76 32.52 -11.04
N TYR A 335 -22.89 33.52 -10.97
CA TYR A 335 -22.26 33.95 -9.73
C TYR A 335 -23.29 34.30 -8.65
N LYS A 336 -24.23 35.20 -8.97
CA LYS A 336 -25.28 35.62 -8.04
C LYS A 336 -26.14 34.46 -7.55
N SER A 337 -26.39 33.47 -8.41
CA SER A 337 -27.17 32.29 -8.04
C SER A 337 -26.41 31.28 -7.15
N ILE A 338 -25.09 31.20 -7.29
CA ILE A 338 -24.25 30.28 -6.49
C ILE A 338 -23.86 30.90 -5.14
N PHE A 339 -23.68 32.23 -5.12
CA PHE A 339 -23.26 32.99 -3.95
C PHE A 339 -24.29 34.07 -3.58
N PRO A 340 -25.52 33.70 -3.17
CA PRO A 340 -26.56 34.68 -2.81
C PRO A 340 -26.16 35.55 -1.61
N SER A 341 -25.34 35.03 -0.69
CA SER A 341 -24.84 35.75 0.49
C SER A 341 -23.73 36.77 0.19
N ALA A 342 -23.19 36.79 -1.03
CA ALA A 342 -22.16 37.76 -1.45
C ALA A 342 -22.78 39.09 -1.94
N LEU A 343 -24.11 39.16 -2.03
CA LEU A 343 -24.82 40.40 -2.31
C LEU A 343 -24.93 41.21 -1.01
N PRO A 344 -24.70 42.53 -1.04
CA PRO A 344 -25.05 43.40 0.08
C PRO A 344 -26.51 43.16 0.44
N ALA A 345 -26.79 42.86 1.71
CA ALA A 345 -28.17 42.75 2.18
C ALA A 345 -28.93 44.02 1.74
N PRO A 346 -30.16 43.90 1.21
CA PRO A 346 -30.96 45.08 0.91
C PRO A 346 -31.08 45.88 2.20
N ALA A 347 -30.80 47.19 2.10
CA ALA A 347 -31.03 48.11 3.20
C ALA A 347 -32.46 47.85 3.74
N PRO A 348 -32.65 47.74 5.06
CA PRO A 348 -33.99 47.58 5.61
C PRO A 348 -34.83 48.76 5.12
N THR A 349 -35.83 48.48 4.30
CA THR A 349 -36.93 49.39 4.06
C THR A 349 -37.68 49.51 5.39
N ASP A 350 -37.89 50.74 5.85
CA ASP A 350 -38.36 51.14 7.18
C ASP A 350 -39.75 50.64 7.64
N ASP A 351 -40.34 49.60 7.02
CA ASP A 351 -41.78 49.30 7.17
C ASP A 351 -42.16 47.92 7.75
N ASP A 352 -41.29 47.25 8.52
CA ASP A 352 -41.75 46.12 9.34
C ASP A 352 -41.14 46.12 10.75
N ALA A 353 -41.79 46.89 11.62
CA ALA A 353 -41.56 46.86 13.05
C ALA A 353 -42.20 45.60 13.65
N THR A 354 -41.44 44.51 13.82
CA THR A 354 -41.49 43.71 15.07
C THR A 354 -40.35 42.68 15.16
N ALA A 355 -39.56 42.83 16.24
CA ALA A 355 -38.67 41.86 16.89
C ALA A 355 -37.26 41.60 16.33
N GLN A 356 -36.31 42.50 16.65
CA GLN A 356 -34.98 42.17 17.21
C GLN A 356 -34.34 43.46 17.80
N PRO A 357 -33.55 43.38 18.91
CA PRO A 357 -33.07 44.57 19.60
C PRO A 357 -31.92 45.28 18.84
N PRO A 358 -31.78 46.61 18.98
CA PRO A 358 -30.87 47.41 18.17
C PRO A 358 -29.41 47.24 18.62
N ALA A 359 -28.55 46.73 17.75
CA ALA A 359 -27.11 46.79 17.94
C ALA A 359 -26.65 48.26 17.81
N LYS A 360 -26.10 48.80 18.90
CA LYS A 360 -25.51 50.15 18.99
C LYS A 360 -24.43 50.38 17.92
N PRO A 361 -24.32 51.60 17.36
CA PRO A 361 -23.25 51.96 16.44
C PRO A 361 -21.96 52.15 17.25
N THR A 362 -20.97 51.28 17.02
CA THR A 362 -19.62 51.50 17.54
C THR A 362 -18.70 51.85 16.38
N HIS A 363 -18.34 53.13 16.34
CA HIS A 363 -17.33 53.69 15.48
C HIS A 363 -15.96 53.03 15.74
N ALA A 364 -15.40 52.43 14.69
CA ALA A 364 -13.96 52.37 14.43
C ALA A 364 -13.78 52.02 12.95
N ALA A 365 -14.01 53.01 12.08
CA ALA A 365 -13.72 52.87 10.65
C ALA A 365 -12.22 52.61 10.49
N ASN A 366 -11.86 51.41 10.03
CA ASN A 366 -10.52 51.16 9.50
C ASN A 366 -10.27 52.16 8.34
N PRO A 367 -9.16 52.91 8.34
CA PRO A 367 -8.86 53.91 7.31
C PRO A 367 -8.52 53.30 5.93
N LEU A 368 -8.40 51.98 5.87
CA LEU A 368 -8.40 51.20 4.64
C LEU A 368 -9.76 50.52 4.56
N GLN A 369 -10.63 51.02 3.67
CA GLN A 369 -11.90 50.38 3.38
C GLN A 369 -11.66 48.88 3.09
N PRO A 370 -12.58 47.99 3.50
CA PRO A 370 -12.47 46.58 3.16
C PRO A 370 -12.31 46.45 1.64
N ILE A 371 -11.42 45.54 1.21
CA ILE A 371 -11.18 45.27 -0.22
C ILE A 371 -12.54 45.09 -0.89
N PRO A 372 -12.82 45.80 -2.01
CA PRO A 372 -14.10 45.69 -2.69
C PRO A 372 -14.35 44.23 -3.07
N SER A 373 -15.62 43.83 -2.99
CA SER A 373 -16.10 42.52 -3.41
C SER A 373 -15.51 42.13 -4.77
N ALA A 374 -15.18 40.84 -4.94
CA ALA A 374 -14.68 40.34 -6.22
C ALA A 374 -15.72 40.57 -7.33
N LEU A 375 -17.01 40.40 -7.01
CA LEU A 375 -18.11 40.80 -7.89
C LEU A 375 -18.21 42.30 -8.14
N ALA A 376 -17.79 43.18 -7.23
CA ALA A 376 -17.82 44.62 -7.48
C ALA A 376 -16.73 45.06 -8.47
N THR A 377 -15.58 44.37 -8.45
CA THR A 377 -14.42 44.71 -9.31
C THR A 377 -14.50 44.02 -10.67
N PHE A 378 -15.10 42.82 -10.73
CA PHE A 378 -15.11 42.00 -11.94
C PHE A 378 -15.84 42.65 -13.15
N PRO A 379 -17.04 43.23 -13.03
CA PRO A 379 -17.69 43.92 -14.13
C PRO A 379 -16.91 45.14 -14.61
N LEU A 380 -16.24 45.89 -13.70
CA LEU A 380 -15.38 47.01 -14.09
C LEU A 380 -14.22 46.52 -14.97
N HIS A 381 -13.58 45.43 -14.59
CA HIS A 381 -12.53 44.82 -15.40
C HIS A 381 -13.02 44.35 -16.77
N LEU A 382 -14.21 43.73 -16.84
CA LEU A 382 -14.82 43.34 -18.11
C LEU A 382 -15.09 44.55 -19.01
N VAL A 383 -15.58 45.64 -18.43
CA VAL A 383 -15.87 46.89 -19.14
C VAL A 383 -14.58 47.54 -19.65
N ASP A 384 -13.50 47.51 -18.88
CA ASP A 384 -12.19 47.99 -19.33
C ASP A 384 -11.68 47.20 -20.55
N ILE A 385 -11.76 45.86 -20.52
CA ILE A 385 -11.39 44.99 -21.65
C ILE A 385 -12.25 45.32 -22.90
N LEU A 386 -13.56 45.55 -22.70
CA LEU A 386 -14.46 45.96 -23.78
C LEU A 386 -14.10 47.33 -24.35
N PHE A 387 -13.79 48.32 -23.52
CA PHE A 387 -13.41 49.65 -24.01
C PHE A 387 -12.05 49.66 -24.70
N GLU A 388 -11.08 48.89 -24.21
CA GLU A 388 -9.77 48.76 -24.84
C GLU A 388 -9.89 48.17 -26.26
N THR A 389 -10.67 47.11 -26.41
CA THR A 389 -10.96 46.51 -27.72
C THR A 389 -11.72 47.48 -28.63
N LEU A 390 -12.76 48.16 -28.14
CA LEU A 390 -13.48 49.16 -28.93
C LEU A 390 -12.59 50.33 -29.36
N ARG A 391 -11.75 50.87 -28.48
CA ARG A 391 -10.81 51.96 -28.82
C ARG A 391 -9.84 51.59 -29.92
N THR A 392 -9.44 50.32 -29.97
CA THR A 392 -8.49 49.80 -30.95
C THR A 392 -9.14 49.63 -32.33
N TYR A 393 -10.33 49.02 -32.40
CA TYR A 393 -10.91 48.58 -33.67
C TYR A 393 -12.03 49.49 -34.22
N LEU A 394 -12.76 50.21 -33.37
CA LEU A 394 -13.87 51.09 -33.80
C LEU A 394 -13.44 52.21 -34.78
N PRO A 395 -12.24 52.82 -34.68
CA PRO A 395 -11.80 53.85 -35.63
C PRO A 395 -11.66 53.35 -37.08
N ASN A 396 -11.47 52.05 -37.29
CA ASN A 396 -11.28 51.47 -38.63
C ASN A 396 -12.59 51.31 -39.40
N VAL A 397 -13.74 51.30 -38.71
CA VAL A 397 -15.05 51.17 -39.34
C VAL A 397 -15.48 52.55 -39.86
N GLN A 398 -15.43 52.76 -41.17
CA GLN A 398 -15.76 54.06 -41.78
C GLN A 398 -17.25 54.21 -42.10
N ASP A 399 -17.97 53.10 -42.32
CA ASP A 399 -19.39 53.15 -42.62
C ASP A 399 -20.21 53.58 -41.39
N ARG A 400 -21.04 54.60 -41.58
CA ARG A 400 -21.92 55.15 -40.55
C ARG A 400 -22.97 54.12 -40.11
N SER A 401 -23.52 53.35 -41.05
CA SER A 401 -24.58 52.38 -40.73
C SER A 401 -24.03 51.22 -39.88
N ALA A 402 -22.85 50.72 -40.22
CA ALA A 402 -22.12 49.72 -39.45
C ALA A 402 -21.76 50.23 -38.04
N ARG A 403 -21.26 51.46 -37.91
CA ARG A 403 -20.94 52.08 -36.61
C ARG A 403 -22.17 52.23 -35.72
N ASP A 404 -23.28 52.75 -36.26
CA ASP A 404 -24.52 52.91 -35.51
C ASP A 404 -25.06 51.55 -35.04
N SER A 405 -24.93 50.50 -35.87
CA SER A 405 -25.28 49.12 -35.51
C SER A 405 -24.41 48.58 -34.36
N LEU A 406 -23.08 48.78 -34.42
CA LEU A 406 -22.14 48.35 -33.38
C LEU A 406 -22.37 49.08 -32.05
N LEU A 407 -22.60 50.41 -32.09
CA LEU A 407 -22.91 51.19 -30.89
C LEU A 407 -24.24 50.75 -30.26
N THR A 408 -25.23 50.39 -31.08
CA THR A 408 -26.49 49.80 -30.59
C THR A 408 -26.24 48.45 -29.91
N GLN A 409 -25.32 47.62 -30.43
CA GLN A 409 -24.93 46.37 -29.77
C GLN A 409 -24.21 46.59 -28.43
N VAL A 410 -23.35 47.62 -28.34
CA VAL A 410 -22.73 48.03 -27.07
C VAL A 410 -23.80 48.49 -26.08
N LEU A 411 -24.81 49.25 -26.52
CA LEU A 411 -25.93 49.66 -25.66
C LEU A 411 -26.73 48.45 -25.16
N TYR A 412 -26.96 47.44 -26.00
CA TYR A 412 -27.57 46.17 -25.56
C TYR A 412 -26.69 45.39 -24.58
N CYS A 413 -25.37 45.47 -24.71
CA CYS A 413 -24.42 44.89 -23.77
C CYS A 413 -24.50 45.59 -22.41
N ALA A 414 -24.39 46.93 -22.40
CA ALA A 414 -24.56 47.77 -21.21
C ALA A 414 -25.90 47.51 -20.53
N GLY A 415 -27.01 47.51 -21.27
CA GLY A 415 -28.33 47.21 -20.73
C GLY A 415 -28.46 45.79 -20.15
N SER A 416 -27.74 44.79 -20.70
CA SER A 416 -27.75 43.43 -20.14
C SER A 416 -26.93 43.30 -18.84
N LEU A 417 -25.79 43.99 -18.76
CA LEU A 417 -24.95 44.05 -17.56
C LEU A 417 -25.57 44.94 -16.47
N GLY A 418 -26.25 46.03 -16.86
CA GLY A 418 -26.98 46.94 -15.97
C GLY A 418 -28.11 46.24 -15.21
N ARG A 419 -28.81 45.28 -15.84
CA ARG A 419 -29.78 44.39 -15.15
C ARG A 419 -29.15 43.58 -14.02
N LEU A 420 -27.84 43.35 -14.09
CA LEU A 420 -27.06 42.65 -13.08
C LEU A 420 -26.33 43.63 -12.14
N GLY A 421 -26.63 44.93 -12.18
CA GLY A 421 -26.06 45.95 -11.31
C GLY A 421 -24.69 46.48 -11.75
N ALA A 422 -24.31 46.27 -13.00
CA ALA A 422 -23.08 46.80 -13.60
C ALA A 422 -23.43 47.67 -14.81
N ASP A 423 -23.73 48.95 -14.57
CA ASP A 423 -24.06 49.94 -15.60
C ASP A 423 -22.80 50.73 -15.99
N PHE A 424 -22.58 50.99 -17.29
CA PHE A 424 -21.37 51.64 -17.82
C PHE A 424 -21.60 52.41 -19.12
#